data_AF-A0A2E1CQH6-F1
#
_entry.id   AF-A0A2E1CQH6-F1
#
_cell.length_a   1.000
_cell.length_b   1.000
_cell.length_c   1.000
_cell.angle_alpha   90.00
_cell.angle_beta   90.00
_cell.angle_gamma   90.00
#
_symmetry.space_group_name_H-M   'P 1'
#
loop_
_entity.id
_entity.type
_entity.pdbx_description
1 polymer ?
#
loop_
_entity_poly.entity_id
_entity_poly.type
_entity_poly.pdbx_seq_one_letter_code
_entity_poly.pdbx_strand_id
1 'polypeptide(L)'
;MPVWAWNKELPEGSEVVIFDLDGVISDASHRQHFLKKSEKDWDGFFSACTQDPPIYSGLQLINLINQLQGVIILTARPVTIQSETLDWLKRHDVDWNALIMRSEQDHKSSAEMKLLAVNEISAASFDPILVFDDDPKNIAMFKEQGIPAVSVYSGYYA
;
A
#
# COMPACT_ATOMS: atom_id res chain seq x y z
N MET A 1 -1.14 11.57 -10.98
CA MET A 1 0.12 11.30 -10.24
C MET A 1 -0.31 10.82 -8.87
N PRO A 2 0.31 9.76 -8.33
CA PRO A 2 0.04 9.30 -6.97
C PRO A 2 0.12 10.44 -5.94
N VAL A 3 -0.66 10.34 -4.87
CA VAL A 3 -0.75 11.39 -3.85
C VAL A 3 0.06 10.99 -2.63
N TRP A 4 0.99 11.85 -2.22
CA TRP A 4 1.88 11.63 -1.08
C TRP A 4 1.33 12.28 0.20
N ALA A 5 1.50 11.60 1.32
CA ALA A 5 1.39 12.16 2.66
C ALA A 5 2.62 11.75 3.49
N TRP A 6 3.19 12.70 4.22
CA TRP A 6 4.39 12.49 5.03
C TRP A 6 4.03 12.42 6.52
N ASN A 7 4.63 11.46 7.22
CA ASN A 7 4.57 11.32 8.67
C ASN A 7 5.94 11.60 9.31
N LYS A 8 7.01 11.07 8.70
CA LYS A 8 8.40 11.27 9.14
C LYS A 8 9.28 11.49 7.93
N GLU A 9 10.09 12.54 7.96
CA GLU A 9 11.04 12.85 6.88
C GLU A 9 12.07 11.71 6.70
N LEU A 10 12.52 11.54 5.46
CA LEU A 10 13.62 10.65 5.10
C LEU A 10 14.73 11.45 4.43
N PRO A 11 15.99 11.26 4.81
CA PRO A 11 17.12 11.85 4.10
C PRO A 11 17.15 11.43 2.63
N GLU A 12 17.65 12.32 1.77
CA GLU A 12 17.94 11.98 0.38
C GLU A 12 18.89 10.78 0.29
N GLY A 13 18.65 9.85 -0.64
CA GLY A 13 19.43 8.63 -0.79
C GLY A 13 19.08 7.52 0.19
N SER A 14 18.03 7.69 1.01
CA SER A 14 17.58 6.62 1.91
C SER A 14 17.08 5.41 1.12
N GLU A 15 17.54 4.23 1.52
CA GLU A 15 16.87 2.98 1.15
C GLU A 15 15.45 2.97 1.76
N VAL A 16 14.49 2.34 1.09
CA VAL A 16 13.11 2.26 1.57
C VAL A 16 12.54 0.86 1.35
N VAL A 17 11.72 0.42 2.31
CA VAL A 17 10.90 -0.77 2.19
C VAL A 17 9.46 -0.36 1.93
N ILE A 18 8.89 -0.91 0.87
CA ILE A 18 7.52 -0.62 0.46
C ILE A 18 6.58 -1.68 1.03
N PHE A 19 5.49 -1.24 1.63
CA PHE A 19 4.40 -2.11 2.07
C PHE A 19 3.11 -1.73 1.34
N ASP A 20 2.44 -2.70 0.72
CA ASP A 20 1.02 -2.56 0.46
C ASP A 20 0.23 -2.51 1.78
N LEU A 21 -1.00 -2.03 1.71
CA LEU A 21 -1.90 -1.92 2.85
C LEU A 21 -2.89 -3.11 2.92
N ASP A 22 -3.69 -3.30 1.88
CA ASP A 22 -4.87 -4.18 1.90
C ASP A 22 -4.47 -5.60 1.52
N GLY A 23 -4.47 -6.53 2.48
CA GLY A 23 -4.00 -7.91 2.30
C GLY A 23 -2.59 -8.14 2.81
N VAL A 24 -1.90 -7.08 3.24
CA VAL A 24 -0.57 -7.15 3.86
C VAL A 24 -0.61 -6.76 5.34
N ILE A 25 -1.16 -5.59 5.67
CA ILE A 25 -1.28 -5.12 7.06
C ILE A 25 -2.73 -4.87 7.49
N SER A 26 -3.63 -4.61 6.55
CA SER A 26 -5.07 -4.39 6.74
C SER A 26 -5.86 -5.51 6.06
N ASP A 27 -6.75 -6.19 6.78
CA ASP A 27 -7.56 -7.25 6.18
C ASP A 27 -8.85 -6.70 5.55
N ALA A 28 -8.87 -6.65 4.22
CA ALA A 28 -10.02 -6.24 3.42
C ALA A 28 -11.01 -7.39 3.11
N SER A 29 -10.84 -8.58 3.70
CA SER A 29 -11.65 -9.78 3.39
C SER A 29 -13.15 -9.54 3.45
N HIS A 30 -13.63 -8.85 4.49
CA HIS A 30 -15.07 -8.66 4.70
C HIS A 30 -15.71 -7.79 3.62
N ARG A 31 -14.93 -6.95 2.93
CA ARG A 31 -15.38 -6.04 1.88
C ARG A 31 -15.13 -6.57 0.47
N GLN A 32 -14.39 -7.67 0.30
CA GLN A 32 -14.17 -8.29 -1.03
C GLN A 32 -15.49 -8.65 -1.77
N HIS A 33 -16.58 -8.89 -1.05
CA HIS A 33 -17.88 -9.18 -1.66
C HIS A 33 -18.43 -8.03 -2.54
N PHE A 34 -18.02 -6.78 -2.32
CA PHE A 34 -18.38 -5.65 -3.19
C PHE A 34 -17.78 -5.77 -4.60
N LEU A 35 -16.65 -6.48 -4.74
CA LEU A 35 -15.90 -6.62 -6.00
C LEU A 35 -16.18 -7.94 -6.73
N LYS A 36 -16.86 -8.89 -6.08
CA LYS A 36 -17.22 -10.20 -6.66
C LYS A 36 -18.50 -10.17 -7.50
N LYS A 37 -19.23 -9.05 -7.50
CA LYS A 37 -20.43 -8.84 -8.32
C LYS A 37 -20.06 -8.60 -9.79
N SER A 38 -21.03 -8.78 -10.69
CA SER A 38 -20.86 -8.50 -12.13
C SER A 38 -20.48 -7.03 -12.38
N GLU A 39 -21.09 -6.13 -11.62
CA GLU A 39 -20.71 -4.72 -11.52
C GLU A 39 -20.02 -4.49 -10.18
N LYS A 40 -18.77 -4.03 -10.22
CA LYS A 40 -17.96 -3.81 -9.02
C LYS A 40 -18.40 -2.53 -8.32
N ASP A 41 -18.70 -2.65 -7.03
CA ASP A 41 -19.07 -1.53 -6.17
C ASP A 41 -17.83 -1.00 -5.43
N TRP A 42 -17.07 -0.12 -6.11
CA TRP A 42 -15.85 0.45 -5.55
C TRP A 42 -16.13 1.41 -4.39
N ASP A 43 -17.22 2.17 -4.45
CA ASP A 43 -17.59 3.11 -3.40
C ASP A 43 -17.96 2.39 -2.11
N GLY A 44 -18.76 1.32 -2.21
CA GLY A 44 -19.05 0.41 -1.10
C GLY A 44 -17.79 -0.27 -0.56
N PHE A 45 -16.90 -0.72 -1.45
CA PHE A 45 -15.63 -1.32 -1.06
C PHE A 45 -14.75 -0.36 -0.26
N PHE A 46 -14.57 0.89 -0.70
CA PHE A 46 -13.68 1.83 -0.02
C PHE A 46 -14.30 2.43 1.25
N SER A 47 -15.60 2.73 1.26
CA SER A 47 -16.28 3.26 2.45
C SER A 47 -16.28 2.28 3.63
N ALA A 48 -16.20 0.96 3.36
CA ALA A 48 -16.13 -0.07 4.38
C ALA A 48 -14.74 -0.27 5.02
N CYS A 49 -13.69 0.45 4.58
CA CYS A 49 -12.30 0.21 4.99
C CYS A 49 -12.00 0.52 6.47
N THR A 50 -12.82 1.34 7.13
CA THR A 50 -12.62 1.73 8.54
C THR A 50 -12.78 0.56 9.51
N GLN A 51 -13.40 -0.53 9.06
CA GLN A 51 -13.69 -1.76 9.82
C GLN A 51 -12.72 -2.90 9.51
N ASP A 52 -11.71 -2.68 8.67
CA ASP A 52 -10.69 -3.69 8.36
C ASP A 52 -9.97 -4.11 9.66
N PRO A 53 -9.98 -5.40 10.03
CA PRO A 53 -9.14 -5.86 11.13
C PRO A 53 -7.66 -5.82 10.75
N PRO A 54 -6.75 -5.68 11.72
CA PRO A 54 -5.33 -5.71 11.46
C PRO A 54 -4.84 -7.13 11.15
N ILE A 55 -3.90 -7.24 10.20
CA ILE A 55 -3.09 -8.44 9.99
C ILE A 55 -1.87 -8.31 10.92
N TYR A 56 -1.96 -8.90 12.11
CA TYR A 56 -0.96 -8.69 13.18
C TYR A 56 0.48 -9.03 12.80
N SER A 57 0.70 -10.06 11.98
CA SER A 57 2.04 -10.40 11.47
C SER A 57 2.61 -9.27 10.59
N GLY A 58 1.76 -8.68 9.75
CA GLY A 58 2.10 -7.52 8.93
C GLY A 58 2.42 -6.29 9.78
N LEU A 59 1.58 -6.01 10.79
CA LEU A 59 1.81 -4.91 11.73
C LEU A 59 3.14 -5.04 12.48
N GLN A 60 3.47 -6.23 12.97
CA GLN A 60 4.75 -6.43 13.64
C GLN A 60 5.92 -6.24 12.68
N LEU A 61 5.81 -6.76 11.47
CA LEU A 61 6.88 -6.67 10.48
C LEU A 61 7.15 -5.22 10.06
N ILE A 62 6.12 -4.46 9.70
CA ILE A 62 6.29 -3.06 9.28
C ILE A 62 6.90 -2.22 10.39
N ASN A 63 6.44 -2.39 11.63
CA ASN A 63 6.96 -1.66 12.79
C ASN A 63 8.41 -2.05 13.13
N LEU A 64 8.79 -3.33 12.99
CA LEU A 64 10.17 -3.77 13.17
C LEU A 64 11.09 -3.21 12.09
N ILE A 65 10.65 -3.23 10.82
CA ILE A 65 11.43 -2.67 9.72
C ILE A 65 11.59 -1.16 9.88
N ASN A 66 10.55 -0.44 10.32
CA ASN A 66 10.62 1.01 10.43
C ASN A 66 11.60 1.51 11.51
N GLN A 67 12.02 0.65 12.44
CA GLN A 67 13.11 0.96 13.38
C GLN A 67 14.49 1.00 12.71
N LEU A 68 14.63 0.37 11.55
CA LEU A 68 15.90 0.19 10.85
C LEU A 68 15.95 0.94 9.52
N GLN A 69 14.81 1.04 8.83
CA GLN A 69 14.72 1.57 7.47
C GLN A 69 13.53 2.52 7.27
N GLY A 70 13.63 3.37 6.26
CA GLY A 70 12.47 4.11 5.76
C GLY A 70 11.37 3.18 5.27
N VAL A 71 10.13 3.44 5.68
CA VAL A 71 8.96 2.68 5.23
C VAL A 71 8.02 3.58 4.45
N ILE A 72 7.68 3.13 3.24
CA ILE A 72 6.64 3.74 2.41
C ILE A 72 5.46 2.78 2.33
N ILE A 73 4.28 3.23 2.75
CA ILE A 73 3.03 2.52 2.50
C ILE A 73 2.54 2.95 1.11
N LEU A 74 2.40 2.00 0.18
CA LEU A 74 1.95 2.24 -1.19
C LEU A 74 0.67 1.47 -1.46
N THR A 75 -0.47 2.17 -1.48
CA THR A 75 -1.81 1.57 -1.53
C THR A 75 -2.62 2.02 -2.74
N ALA A 76 -3.45 1.11 -3.25
CA ALA A 76 -4.45 1.41 -4.28
C ALA A 76 -5.71 2.09 -3.74
N ARG A 77 -5.84 2.30 -2.41
CA ARG A 77 -6.91 3.11 -1.83
C ARG A 77 -6.91 4.51 -2.44
N PRO A 78 -8.07 5.06 -2.83
CA PRO A 78 -8.15 6.40 -3.39
C PRO A 78 -7.92 7.44 -2.30
N VAL A 79 -7.35 8.59 -2.68
CA VAL A 79 -7.11 9.73 -1.80
C VAL A 79 -8.38 10.25 -1.13
N THR A 80 -9.57 10.01 -1.72
CA THR A 80 -10.86 10.37 -1.12
C THR A 80 -11.09 9.75 0.26
N ILE A 81 -10.42 8.64 0.58
CA ILE A 81 -10.48 7.97 1.90
C ILE A 81 -9.15 8.08 2.68
N GLN A 82 -8.36 9.13 2.40
CA GLN A 82 -7.08 9.35 3.07
C GLN A 82 -7.26 9.53 4.58
N SER A 83 -8.26 10.30 5.02
CA SER A 83 -8.49 10.52 6.46
C SER A 83 -8.75 9.22 7.20
N GLU A 84 -9.63 8.37 6.64
CA GLU A 84 -9.98 7.06 7.18
C GLU A 84 -8.78 6.13 7.23
N THR A 85 -7.93 6.18 6.19
CA THR A 85 -6.70 5.37 6.13
C THR A 85 -5.69 5.83 7.18
N LEU A 86 -5.48 7.14 7.34
CA LEU A 86 -4.59 7.69 8.37
C LEU A 86 -5.10 7.40 9.79
N ASP A 87 -6.40 7.53 10.02
CA ASP A 87 -7.03 7.19 11.31
C ASP A 87 -6.89 5.69 11.63
N TRP A 88 -7.00 4.82 10.62
CA TRP A 88 -6.76 3.40 10.78
C TRP A 88 -5.30 3.09 11.15
N LEU A 89 -4.33 3.68 10.43
CA LEU A 89 -2.90 3.52 10.73
C LEU A 89 -2.57 3.98 12.15
N LYS A 90 -3.12 5.11 12.58
CA LYS A 90 -2.96 5.64 13.93
C LYS A 90 -3.59 4.74 15.00
N ARG A 91 -4.81 4.24 14.76
CA ARG A 91 -5.54 3.37 15.70
C ARG A 91 -4.81 2.05 15.96
N HIS A 92 -4.07 1.58 14.97
CA HIS A 92 -3.33 0.30 15.03
C HIS A 92 -1.83 0.47 15.27
N ASP A 93 -1.38 1.65 15.70
CA ASP A 93 0.00 1.96 16.05
C ASP A 93 1.00 1.55 14.95
N VAL A 94 0.67 1.87 13.69
CA VAL A 94 1.55 1.61 12.55
C VAL A 94 2.58 2.72 12.42
N ASP A 95 3.86 2.33 12.33
CA ASP A 95 4.98 3.25 12.21
C ASP A 95 5.48 3.29 10.76
N TRP A 96 5.51 4.49 10.15
CA TRP A 96 5.76 4.68 8.72
C TRP A 96 6.31 6.08 8.43
N ASN A 97 6.97 6.27 7.27
CA ASN A 97 7.52 7.56 6.86
C ASN A 97 6.63 8.30 5.86
N ALA A 98 6.22 7.61 4.79
CA ALA A 98 5.34 8.17 3.76
C ALA A 98 4.20 7.21 3.40
N LEU A 99 3.08 7.79 2.98
CA LEU A 99 1.92 7.10 2.44
C LEU A 99 1.70 7.62 1.02
N ILE A 100 1.64 6.71 0.05
CA ILE A 100 1.34 7.01 -1.35
C ILE A 100 0.01 6.36 -1.71
N MET A 101 -0.92 7.16 -2.19
CA MET A 101 -2.30 6.74 -2.50
C MET A 101 -2.65 7.01 -3.97
N ARG A 102 -3.70 6.33 -4.44
CA ARG A 102 -4.27 6.55 -5.77
C ARG A 102 -4.92 7.94 -5.86
N SER A 103 -4.57 8.72 -6.88
CA SER A 103 -5.26 9.98 -7.18
C SER A 103 -6.68 9.74 -7.70
N GLU A 104 -7.60 10.66 -7.46
CA GLU A 104 -9.01 10.54 -7.88
C GLU A 104 -9.20 10.31 -9.38
N GLN A 105 -8.33 10.91 -10.20
CA GLN A 105 -8.41 10.83 -11.67
C GLN A 105 -7.74 9.57 -12.25
N ASP A 106 -7.19 8.69 -11.40
CA ASP A 106 -6.47 7.50 -11.83
C ASP A 106 -7.37 6.25 -11.86
N HIS A 107 -7.77 5.86 -13.06
CA HIS A 107 -8.57 4.67 -13.35
C HIS A 107 -7.74 3.47 -13.86
N LYS A 108 -6.40 3.55 -13.80
CA LYS A 108 -5.51 2.46 -14.23
C LYS A 108 -5.53 1.30 -13.23
N SER A 109 -4.98 0.16 -13.62
CA SER A 109 -4.79 -0.97 -12.72
C SER A 109 -3.91 -0.61 -11.51
N SER A 110 -3.95 -1.43 -10.45
CA SER A 110 -3.05 -1.26 -9.30
C SER A 110 -1.58 -1.26 -9.73
N ALA A 111 -1.17 -2.23 -10.55
CA ALA A 111 0.20 -2.36 -11.01
C ALA A 111 0.68 -1.13 -11.80
N GLU A 112 -0.15 -0.59 -12.70
CA GLU A 112 0.20 0.62 -13.45
C GLU A 112 0.30 1.86 -12.54
N MET A 113 -0.61 2.02 -11.58
CA MET A 113 -0.54 3.12 -10.60
C MET A 113 0.72 3.00 -9.74
N LYS A 114 1.01 1.81 -9.22
CA LYS A 114 2.20 1.56 -8.38
C LYS A 114 3.49 1.72 -9.16
N LEU A 115 3.52 1.37 -10.45
CA LEU A 115 4.68 1.66 -11.32
C LEU A 115 4.96 3.16 -11.43
N LEU A 116 3.91 3.99 -11.56
CA LEU A 116 4.06 5.44 -11.53
C LEU A 116 4.61 5.93 -10.18
N ALA A 117 4.13 5.36 -9.07
CA ALA A 117 4.62 5.69 -7.74
C ALA A 117 6.10 5.31 -7.54
N VAL A 118 6.52 4.13 -8.01
CA VAL A 118 7.92 3.69 -7.97
C VAL A 118 8.84 4.68 -8.70
N ASN A 119 8.42 5.13 -9.89
CA ASN A 119 9.18 6.13 -10.64
C ASN A 119 9.31 7.46 -9.87
N GLU A 120 8.25 7.88 -9.15
CA GLU A 120 8.31 9.07 -8.30
C GLU A 120 9.20 8.86 -7.07
N ILE A 121 9.18 7.68 -6.45
CA ILE A 121 10.06 7.33 -5.32
C ILE A 121 11.53 7.45 -5.74
N SER A 122 11.89 6.88 -6.89
CA SER A 122 13.25 6.99 -7.45
C SER A 122 13.61 8.41 -7.87
N ALA A 123 12.66 9.16 -8.46
CA ALA A 123 12.89 10.56 -8.81
C ALA A 123 13.07 11.47 -7.58
N ALA A 124 12.54 11.08 -6.42
CA ALA A 124 12.78 11.72 -5.14
C ALA A 124 14.07 11.24 -4.45
N SER A 125 14.95 10.55 -5.17
CA SER A 125 16.23 10.01 -4.69
C SER A 125 16.08 9.00 -3.54
N PHE A 126 15.00 8.22 -3.49
CA PHE A 126 14.89 7.07 -2.59
C PHE A 126 15.17 5.77 -3.34
N ASP A 127 15.73 4.78 -2.64
CA ASP A 127 16.09 3.47 -3.22
C ASP A 127 15.16 2.35 -2.71
N PRO A 128 14.19 1.87 -3.50
CA PRO A 128 13.32 0.76 -3.11
C PRO A 128 14.09 -0.57 -3.07
N ILE A 129 14.40 -1.04 -1.86
CA ILE A 129 15.21 -2.26 -1.67
C ILE A 129 14.38 -3.54 -1.48
N LEU A 130 13.11 -3.40 -1.07
CA LEU A 130 12.21 -4.52 -0.79
C LEU A 130 10.75 -4.07 -0.85
N VAL A 131 9.86 -4.92 -1.36
CA VAL A 131 8.41 -4.69 -1.33
C VAL A 131 7.64 -5.90 -0.80
N PHE A 132 6.59 -5.63 -0.01
CA PHE A 132 5.57 -6.58 0.41
C PHE A 132 4.24 -6.22 -0.25
N ASP A 133 3.70 -7.13 -1.05
CA ASP A 133 2.42 -6.94 -1.74
C ASP A 133 1.71 -8.29 -1.85
N ASP A 134 0.39 -8.31 -1.83
CA ASP A 134 -0.37 -9.54 -1.95
C ASP A 134 -0.83 -9.81 -3.40
N ASP A 135 -0.96 -8.78 -4.25
CA ASP A 135 -1.44 -8.93 -5.64
C ASP A 135 -0.34 -9.50 -6.55
N PRO A 136 -0.54 -10.69 -7.15
CA PRO A 136 0.43 -11.27 -8.07
C PRO A 136 0.81 -10.35 -9.23
N LYS A 137 -0.09 -9.46 -9.68
CA LYS A 137 0.18 -8.49 -10.75
C LYS A 137 1.11 -7.37 -10.28
N ASN A 138 0.92 -6.88 -9.05
CA ASN A 138 1.84 -5.91 -8.45
C ASN A 138 3.22 -6.57 -8.27
N ILE A 139 3.26 -7.79 -7.73
CA ILE A 139 4.50 -8.56 -7.53
C ILE A 139 5.26 -8.77 -8.85
N ALA A 140 4.55 -9.14 -9.93
CA ALA A 140 5.17 -9.27 -11.25
C ALA A 140 5.77 -7.94 -11.72
N MET A 141 5.01 -6.85 -11.60
CA MET A 141 5.48 -5.50 -11.98
C MET A 141 6.73 -5.08 -11.20
N PHE A 142 6.77 -5.25 -9.87
CA PHE A 142 7.95 -4.88 -9.07
C PHE A 142 9.18 -5.68 -9.48
N LYS A 143 9.02 -6.99 -9.76
CA LYS A 143 10.11 -7.84 -10.24
C LYS A 143 10.62 -7.41 -11.62
N GLU A 144 9.73 -6.99 -12.52
CA GLU A 144 10.11 -6.43 -13.82
C GLU A 144 10.92 -5.13 -13.68
N GLN A 145 10.66 -4.35 -12.62
CA GLN A 145 11.46 -3.16 -12.27
C GLN A 145 12.76 -3.49 -11.52
N GLY A 146 13.07 -4.77 -11.30
CA GLY A 146 14.27 -5.19 -10.58
C GLY A 146 14.19 -5.01 -9.05
N ILE A 147 13.01 -4.70 -8.51
CA ILE A 147 12.80 -4.51 -7.06
C ILE A 147 12.50 -5.88 -6.43
N PRO A 148 13.29 -6.33 -5.43
CA PRO A 148 12.99 -7.56 -4.70
C PRO A 148 11.59 -7.53 -4.08
N ALA A 149 10.77 -8.53 -4.38
CA ALA A 149 9.37 -8.57 -3.98
C ALA A 149 8.99 -9.85 -3.22
N VAL A 150 8.37 -9.67 -2.06
CA VAL A 150 7.80 -10.73 -1.22
C VAL A 150 6.30 -10.74 -1.43
N SER A 151 5.79 -11.85 -1.97
CA SER A 151 4.35 -12.06 -2.09
C SER A 151 3.77 -12.45 -0.72
N VAL A 152 2.74 -11.74 -0.28
CA VAL A 152 1.97 -12.04 0.92
C VAL A 152 0.67 -12.71 0.51
N TYR A 153 0.30 -13.81 1.16
CA TYR A 153 -0.95 -14.50 0.82
C TYR A 153 -2.12 -13.84 1.54
N SER A 154 -3.06 -13.25 0.79
CA SER A 154 -4.30 -12.65 1.33
C SER A 154 -5.57 -13.44 1.05
N GLY A 155 -5.58 -14.28 0.01
CA GLY A 155 -6.77 -15.00 -0.45
C GLY A 155 -7.80 -14.14 -1.19
N TYR A 156 -7.45 -12.90 -1.60
CA TYR A 156 -8.35 -12.01 -2.34
C TYR A 156 -8.47 -12.34 -3.83
N TYR A 157 -7.44 -13.00 -4.36
CA TYR A 157 -7.32 -13.36 -5.76
C TYR A 157 -7.99 -14.71 -6.01
N ALA A 158 -8.82 -14.78 -7.06
CA ALA A 158 -9.46 -15.99 -7.56
C ALA A 158 -8.65 -16.61 -8.70
#